data_AF-A0A1G3Q314-F1
#
_entry.id   AF-A0A1G3Q314-F1
#
_cell.length_a   1.000
_cell.length_b   1.000
_cell.length_c   1.000
_cell.angle_alpha   90.00
_cell.angle_beta   90.00
_cell.angle_gamma   90.00
#
_symmetry.space_group_name_H-M   'P 1'
#
loop_
_entity.id
_entity.type
_entity.pdbx_description
1 polymer ?
#
loop_
_entity_poly.entity_id
_entity_poly.type
_entity_poly.pdbx_seq_one_letter_code
_entity_poly.pdbx_strand_id
1 'polypeptide(L)'
;MGNNKEQIYTQCMLKRNLGNLNLIDVCWIPEKYAVIGKCLKLRKESSENGEEWENGWIVLRVYGVASKDKVLKMKWDYRKWDWIEVES
;
A
#
# COMPACT_ATOMS: atom_id res chain seq x y z
N MET A 1 18.91 -16.13 17.53
CA MET A 1 18.39 -14.75 17.60
C MET A 1 17.92 -14.37 16.21
N GLY A 2 16.60 -14.28 16.00
CA GLY A 2 16.06 -13.97 14.68
C GLY A 2 16.39 -12.53 14.29
N ASN A 3 17.01 -12.34 13.13
CA ASN A 3 17.19 -11.02 12.53
C ASN A 3 15.81 -10.43 12.23
N ASN A 4 15.26 -9.66 13.16
CA ASN A 4 14.07 -8.86 12.93
C ASN A 4 14.48 -7.73 11.98
N LYS A 5 14.47 -7.99 10.66
CA LYS A 5 14.70 -6.95 9.67
C LYS A 5 13.61 -5.90 9.84
N GLU A 6 14.03 -4.67 10.10
CA GLU A 6 13.13 -3.52 10.18
C GLU A 6 12.31 -3.43 8.90
N GLN A 7 10.98 -3.37 9.04
CA GLN A 7 10.09 -3.31 7.88
C GLN A 7 10.16 -1.92 7.26
N ILE A 8 10.63 -1.85 6.01
CA ILE A 8 10.68 -0.62 5.21
C ILE A 8 9.40 -0.50 4.39
N TYR A 9 8.88 0.72 4.37
CA TYR A 9 7.75 1.14 3.56
C TYR A 9 8.23 2.12 2.51
N THR A 10 7.55 2.11 1.37
CA THR A 10 7.82 3.01 0.27
C THR A 10 6.56 3.75 -0.09
N GLN A 11 6.68 5.05 -0.33
CA GLN A 11 5.57 5.87 -0.79
C GLN A 11 5.36 5.61 -2.28
N CYS A 12 4.14 5.24 -2.64
CA CYS A 12 3.78 4.90 -4.00
C CYS A 12 2.58 5.73 -4.46
N MET A 13 2.55 6.06 -5.75
CA MET A 13 1.32 6.46 -6.44
C MET A 13 0.69 5.21 -7.03
N LEU A 14 -0.53 4.90 -6.60
CA LEU A 14 -1.31 3.78 -7.12
C LEU A 14 -2.44 4.28 -8.01
N LYS A 15 -2.81 3.46 -8.98
CA LYS A 15 -3.97 3.69 -9.84
C LYS A 15 -4.89 2.50 -9.84
N ARG A 16 -6.19 2.73 -9.79
CA ARG A 16 -7.22 1.70 -9.95
C ARG A 16 -8.27 2.15 -10.95
N ASN A 17 -8.61 1.28 -11.90
CA ASN A 17 -9.66 1.53 -12.88
C ASN A 17 -10.95 0.86 -12.44
N LEU A 18 -12.05 1.61 -12.40
CA LEU A 18 -13.38 1.12 -12.09
C LEU A 18 -14.34 1.56 -13.22
N GLY A 19 -14.38 0.77 -14.29
CA GLY A 19 -15.09 1.14 -15.52
C GLY A 19 -14.52 2.43 -16.11
N ASN A 20 -15.32 3.50 -16.11
CA ASN A 20 -14.93 4.82 -16.64
C ASN A 20 -14.20 5.70 -15.60
N LEU A 21 -14.10 5.27 -14.34
CA LEU A 21 -13.44 6.02 -13.28
C LEU A 21 -11.98 5.58 -13.14
N ASN A 22 -11.08 6.55 -13.07
CA ASN A 22 -9.67 6.34 -12.74
C ASN A 22 -9.44 6.90 -11.34
N LEU A 23 -9.16 6.03 -10.37
CA LEU A 23 -8.78 6.42 -9.01
C LEU A 23 -7.26 6.51 -8.93
N ILE A 24 -6.77 7.57 -8.30
CA ILE A 24 -5.35 7.75 -7.95
C ILE A 24 -5.25 7.86 -6.44
N ASP A 25 -4.27 7.19 -5.85
CA ASP A 25 -3.97 7.28 -4.43
C ASP A 25 -2.47 7.42 -4.19
N VAL A 26 -2.10 8.13 -3.14
CA VAL A 26 -0.71 8.17 -2.64
C VAL A 26 -0.68 7.53 -1.26
N CYS A 27 0.05 6.45 -1.14
CA CYS A 27 0.05 5.63 0.07
C CYS A 27 1.43 5.08 0.38
N TRP A 28 1.62 4.67 1.63
CA TRP A 28 2.78 3.90 2.06
C TRP A 28 2.46 2.42 2.04
N ILE A 29 3.26 1.64 1.31
CA ILE A 29 3.15 0.18 1.23
C ILE A 29 4.50 -0.49 1.55
N PRO A 30 4.53 -1.72 2.06
CA PRO A 30 5.79 -2.43 2.31
C PRO A 30 6.61 -2.54 1.02
N GLU A 31 7.92 -2.30 1.12
CA GLU A 31 8.83 -2.19 -0.03
C GLU A 31 8.74 -3.37 -1.01
N LYS A 32 8.53 -4.60 -0.51
CA LYS A 32 8.39 -5.82 -1.34
C LYS A 32 7.20 -5.78 -2.33
N TYR A 33 6.25 -4.88 -2.14
CA TYR A 33 5.11 -4.65 -3.03
C TYR A 33 5.26 -3.39 -3.90
N ALA A 34 6.21 -2.50 -3.58
CA ALA A 34 6.45 -1.22 -4.25
C ALA A 34 7.22 -1.38 -5.58
N VAL A 35 6.69 -2.19 -6.50
CA VAL A 35 7.29 -2.45 -7.81
C VAL A 35 6.40 -1.83 -8.89
N ILE A 36 6.95 -0.93 -9.70
CA ILE A 36 6.20 -0.26 -10.79
C ILE A 36 5.58 -1.32 -11.72
N GLY A 37 4.33 -1.12 -12.10
CA GLY A 37 3.56 -2.01 -12.96
C GLY A 37 2.92 -3.19 -12.22
N LYS A 38 3.25 -3.42 -10.95
CA LYS A 38 2.68 -4.51 -10.16
C LYS A 38 1.22 -4.20 -9.80
N CYS A 39 0.36 -5.19 -9.98
CA CYS A 39 -1.05 -5.12 -9.58
C CYS A 39 -1.23 -5.71 -8.18
N LEU A 40 -1.97 -5.01 -7.33
CA LEU A 40 -2.09 -5.26 -5.90
C LEU A 40 -3.55 -5.36 -5.46
N LYS A 41 -3.77 -6.19 -4.45
CA LYS A 41 -4.98 -6.19 -3.61
C LYS A 41 -4.65 -5.53 -2.28
N LEU A 42 -5.44 -4.55 -1.87
CA LEU A 42 -5.22 -3.78 -0.65
C LEU A 42 -6.38 -4.02 0.33
N ARG A 43 -6.11 -4.47 1.55
CA ARG A 43 -7.18 -4.70 2.53
C ARG A 43 -7.48 -3.44 3.33
N LYS A 44 -8.74 -2.98 3.28
CA LYS A 44 -9.20 -1.89 4.15
C LYS A 44 -9.23 -2.36 5.59
N GLU A 45 -8.73 -1.52 6.47
CA GLU A 45 -8.96 -1.67 7.90
C GLU A 45 -10.44 -1.36 8.15
N SER A 46 -11.27 -2.40 8.19
CA SER A 46 -12.71 -2.28 8.36
C SER A 46 -13.04 -2.32 9.85
N SER A 47 -13.65 -1.24 10.32
CA SER A 47 -14.35 -1.18 11.59
C SER A 47 -15.65 -1.99 11.50
N GLU A 48 -15.78 -2.94 12.42
CA GLU A 48 -17.01 -3.63 12.84
C GLU A 48 -17.60 -4.76 11.96
N ASN A 49 -17.45 -4.79 10.63
CA ASN A 49 -18.23 -5.76 9.79
C ASN A 49 -17.44 -6.60 8.76
N GLY A 50 -16.17 -6.92 9.04
CA GLY A 50 -15.40 -7.90 8.25
C GLY A 50 -14.40 -7.31 7.25
N GLU A 51 -13.53 -8.15 6.68
CA GLU A 51 -12.41 -7.73 5.83
C GLU A 51 -12.84 -7.35 4.40
N GLU A 52 -12.67 -6.08 4.02
CA GLU A 52 -12.90 -5.61 2.64
C GLU A 52 -11.58 -5.50 1.87
N TRP A 53 -11.46 -6.19 0.74
CA TRP A 53 -10.31 -6.13 -0.15
C TRP A 53 -10.60 -5.29 -1.39
N GLU A 54 -9.68 -4.38 -1.71
CA GLU A 54 -9.70 -3.58 -2.92
C GLU A 54 -8.70 -4.12 -3.96
N ASN A 55 -9.22 -4.65 -5.07
CA ASN A 55 -8.47 -5.27 -6.15
C ASN A 55 -8.14 -4.30 -7.29
N GLY A 56 -7.12 -4.59 -8.08
CA GLY A 56 -6.79 -3.85 -9.31
C GLY A 56 -5.98 -2.57 -9.11
N TRP A 57 -5.26 -2.43 -7.99
CA TRP A 57 -4.38 -1.29 -7.74
C TRP A 57 -3.02 -1.50 -8.39
N ILE A 58 -2.67 -0.67 -9.37
CA ILE A 58 -1.40 -0.74 -10.10
C ILE A 58 -0.43 0.30 -9.53
N VAL A 59 0.79 -0.11 -9.21
CA VAL A 59 1.86 0.82 -8.82
C VAL A 59 2.33 1.60 -10.03
N LEU A 60 2.11 2.92 -10.04
CA LEU A 60 2.55 3.79 -11.14
C LEU A 60 3.92 4.42 -10.89
N ARG A 61 4.15 4.87 -9.65
CA ARG A 61 5.40 5.55 -9.27
C ARG A 61 5.78 5.17 -7.85
N VAL A 62 7.08 5.21 -7.61
CA VAL A 62 7.73 4.94 -6.33
C VAL A 62 8.54 6.18 -5.97
N TYR A 63 8.41 6.65 -4.73
CA TYR A 63 9.06 7.87 -4.24
C TYR A 63 10.08 7.54 -3.14
N GLY A 64 9.84 8.03 -1.92
CA GLY A 64 10.74 7.85 -0.78
C GLY A 64 10.49 6.58 0.01
N VAL A 65 11.48 6.18 0.79
CA VAL A 65 11.44 5.07 1.74
C VAL A 65 11.44 5.58 3.18
N ALA A 66 10.81 4.84 4.08
CA ALA A 66 10.79 5.13 5.51
C ALA A 66 10.58 3.83 6.30
N SER A 67 11.08 3.79 7.54
CA SER A 67 10.77 2.68 8.43
C SER A 67 9.30 2.67 8.85
N LYS A 68 8.80 1.49 9.22
CA LYS A 68 7.44 1.31 9.75
C LYS A 68 7.12 2.30 10.86
N ASP A 69 7.99 2.42 11.85
CA ASP A 69 7.81 3.34 12.98
C ASP A 69 7.66 4.80 12.54
N LYS A 70 8.45 5.22 11.56
CA LYS A 70 8.36 6.57 11.01
C LYS A 70 7.04 6.77 10.29
N VAL A 71 6.62 5.82 9.44
CA VAL A 71 5.36 5.88 8.69
C VAL A 71 4.14 5.90 9.61
N LEU A 72 4.11 5.06 10.65
CA LEU A 72 3.01 5.02 11.62
C LEU A 72 2.90 6.32 12.44
N LYS A 73 4.03 6.99 12.71
CA LYS A 73 4.07 8.29 13.40
C LYS A 73 3.79 9.49 12.49
N MET A 74 3.70 9.31 11.16
CA MET A 74 3.40 10.42 10.26
C MET A 74 1.97 10.90 10.48
N LYS A 75 1.83 12.20 10.78
CA LYS A 75 0.54 12.87 10.95
C LYS A 75 -0.22 13.12 9.63
N TRP A 76 0.39 12.77 8.49
CA TRP A 76 -0.24 12.94 7.18
C TRP A 76 -1.25 11.83 6.93
N ASP A 77 -2.41 12.19 6.37
CA ASP A 77 -3.54 11.32 6.04
C ASP A 77 -3.29 10.39 4.84
N TYR A 78 -2.04 10.20 4.42
CA TYR A 78 -1.75 9.17 3.43
C TYR A 78 -2.15 7.81 3.99
N ARG A 79 -2.89 7.06 3.17
CA ARG A 79 -3.27 5.69 3.49
C ARG A 79 -2.01 4.84 3.70
N LYS A 80 -2.09 3.96 4.69
CA LYS A 80 -1.02 3.06 5.08
C LYS A 80 -1.60 1.65 4.95
N TRP A 81 -1.06 0.85 4.05
CA TRP A 81 -1.59 -0.48 3.78
C TRP A 81 -0.61 -1.52 4.30
N ASP A 82 -1.02 -2.24 5.34
CA ASP A 82 -0.20 -3.29 5.95
C ASP A 82 -0.46 -4.67 5.36
N TRP A 83 -1.65 -4.84 4.78
CA TRP A 83 -2.16 -6.12 4.29
C TRP A 83 -2.34 -6.01 2.77
N ILE A 84 -1.37 -6.58 2.05
CA ILE A 84 -1.27 -6.45 0.60
C ILE A 84 -0.97 -7.81 -0.01
N GLU A 85 -1.67 -8.11 -1.10
CA GLU A 85 -1.38 -9.25 -1.96
C GLU A 85 -1.06 -8.77 -3.37
N VAL A 86 -0.34 -9.62 -4.13
CA VAL A 86 -0.09 -9.40 -5.55
C VAL A 86 -1.20 -10.10 -6.31
N GLU A 87 -1.80 -9.42 -7.29
CA GLU A 87 -2.73 -10.08 -8.21
C GLU A 87 -1.93 -10.94 -9.18
N SER A 88 -2.25 -12.24 -9.21
CA SER A 88 -1.72 -13.23 -10.15
C SER A 88 -2.40 -13.13 -11.51
#